data_AF-A0A962PB70-F1
#
_entry.id   AF-A0A962PB70-F1
#
_cell.length_a   1.000
_cell.length_b   1.000
_cell.length_c   1.000
_cell.angle_alpha   90.00
_cell.angle_beta   90.00
_cell.angle_gamma   90.00
#
_symmetry.space_group_name_H-M   'P 1'
#
loop_
_entity.id
_entity.type
_entity.pdbx_description
1 polymer ?
#
loop_
_entity_poly.entity_id
_entity_poly.type
_entity_poly.pdbx_seq_one_letter_code
_entity_poly.pdbx_strand_id
1 'polypeptide(L)'
;MDPTPFGDQDDHKDRRIWFGLVATFVWVLLGFFYIGNNIGWSAFLVLPIDEMGSFLEGAFAPLAFLWLVIGLFIQQTVLAENNRELRRTNLQSEKQTQAIAATELNARQETFFKIAENTRKQLGAISGMLFVSSQGPTGDESVSPEELNELWQQYAGG
;
A
#
# COMPACT_ATOMS: atom_id res chain seq x y z
N MET A 1 35.27 16.73 -5.79
CA MET A 1 34.15 16.83 -6.73
C MET A 1 33.53 15.46 -6.78
N ASP A 2 32.45 15.30 -6.03
CA ASP A 2 31.72 14.03 -5.89
C ASP A 2 30.69 13.94 -7.02
N PRO A 3 30.64 12.86 -7.82
CA PRO A 3 29.60 12.71 -8.83
C PRO A 3 28.24 12.52 -8.16
N THR A 4 27.28 13.35 -8.53
CA THR A 4 25.89 13.29 -8.06
C THR A 4 25.25 11.92 -8.37
N PRO A 5 24.47 11.31 -7.45
CA PRO A 5 23.96 9.95 -7.60
C PRO A 5 22.63 9.84 -8.37
N PHE A 6 22.23 10.88 -9.11
CA PHE A 6 20.94 10.96 -9.80
C PHE A 6 21.13 11.32 -11.27
N GLY A 7 21.37 10.31 -12.09
CA GLY A 7 21.31 10.37 -13.54
C GLY A 7 21.42 8.93 -14.04
N ASP A 8 20.50 8.52 -14.91
CA ASP A 8 20.49 7.26 -15.68
C ASP A 8 19.26 6.34 -15.46
N GLN A 9 18.06 6.88 -15.21
CA GLN A 9 16.81 6.10 -15.41
C GLN A 9 15.90 6.64 -16.52
N ASP A 10 16.20 7.78 -17.12
CA ASP A 10 15.35 8.41 -18.15
C ASP A 10 15.59 7.88 -19.57
N ASP A 11 16.78 7.31 -19.83
CA ASP A 11 17.26 6.99 -21.19
C ASP A 11 16.39 5.95 -21.93
N HIS A 12 15.84 4.96 -21.22
CA HIS A 12 15.04 3.89 -21.85
C HIS A 12 13.64 4.33 -22.24
N LYS A 13 13.04 5.26 -21.50
CA LYS A 13 11.69 5.77 -21.78
C LYS A 13 11.72 6.74 -22.96
N ASP A 14 12.77 7.55 -23.02
CA ASP A 14 12.99 8.50 -24.09
C ASP A 14 13.25 7.80 -25.42
N ARG A 15 13.99 6.68 -25.45
CA ARG A 15 14.25 5.93 -26.70
C ARG A 15 12.99 5.39 -27.38
N ARG A 16 11.98 4.92 -26.62
CA ARG A 16 10.74 4.38 -27.19
C ARG A 16 9.85 5.48 -27.76
N ILE A 17 9.76 6.60 -27.04
CA ILE A 17 9.02 7.79 -27.49
C ILE A 17 9.71 8.38 -28.72
N TRP A 18 11.04 8.46 -28.71
CA TRP A 18 11.83 8.93 -29.86
C TRP A 18 11.64 8.04 -31.09
N PHE A 19 11.61 6.72 -30.92
CA PHE A 19 11.28 5.80 -32.02
C PHE A 19 9.88 6.07 -32.60
N GLY A 20 8.88 6.27 -31.74
CA GLY A 20 7.52 6.64 -32.17
C GLY A 20 7.48 7.97 -32.92
N LEU A 21 8.23 8.97 -32.45
CA LEU A 21 8.34 10.28 -33.09
C LEU A 21 9.01 10.19 -34.46
N VAL A 22 10.13 9.47 -34.57
CA VAL A 22 10.82 9.28 -35.85
C VAL A 22 9.95 8.51 -36.84
N ALA A 23 9.30 7.43 -36.39
CA ALA A 23 8.37 6.66 -37.23
C ALA A 23 7.20 7.53 -37.71
N THR A 24 6.62 8.35 -36.83
CA THR A 24 5.57 9.32 -37.18
C THR A 24 6.06 10.35 -38.19
N PHE A 25 7.25 10.91 -37.98
CA PHE A 25 7.84 11.91 -38.86
C PHE A 25 8.11 11.35 -40.26
N VAL A 26 8.69 10.16 -40.35
CA VAL A 26 8.91 9.44 -41.62
C VAL A 26 7.58 9.13 -42.29
N TRP A 27 6.57 8.67 -41.54
CA TRP A 27 5.24 8.37 -42.06
C TRP A 27 4.56 9.61 -42.66
N VAL A 28 4.58 10.73 -41.95
CA VAL A 28 4.01 12.01 -42.43
C VAL A 28 4.78 12.50 -43.65
N LEU A 29 6.11 12.40 -43.68
CA LEU A 29 6.90 12.74 -44.86
C LEU A 29 6.53 11.86 -46.06
N LEU A 30 6.41 10.55 -45.88
CA LEU A 30 5.98 9.65 -46.94
C LEU A 30 4.59 10.00 -47.46
N GLY A 31 3.63 10.30 -46.57
CA GLY A 31 2.30 10.78 -46.95
C GLY A 31 2.35 12.10 -47.73
N PHE A 32 3.17 13.06 -47.28
CA PHE A 32 3.40 14.34 -47.93
C PHE A 32 3.96 14.16 -49.35
N PHE A 33 5.00 13.32 -49.51
CA PHE A 33 5.56 13.00 -50.82
C PHE A 33 4.60 12.19 -51.69
N TYR A 34 3.81 11.30 -51.11
CA TYR A 34 2.82 10.51 -51.83
C TYR A 34 1.74 11.40 -52.45
N ILE A 35 1.17 12.32 -51.66
CA ILE A 35 0.18 13.30 -52.15
C ILE A 35 0.82 14.18 -53.23
N GLY A 36 2.01 14.70 -53.00
CA GLY A 36 2.71 15.57 -53.96
C GLY A 36 3.01 14.90 -55.30
N ASN A 37 3.43 13.62 -55.30
CA ASN A 37 3.83 12.91 -56.51
C ASN A 37 2.66 12.22 -57.24
N ASN A 38 1.67 11.67 -56.52
CA ASN A 38 0.61 10.88 -57.15
C ASN A 38 -0.66 11.69 -57.43
N ILE A 39 -1.01 12.62 -56.54
CA ILE A 39 -2.29 13.36 -56.59
C ILE A 39 -2.04 14.81 -57.04
N GLY A 40 -0.97 15.42 -56.55
CA GLY A 40 -0.69 16.85 -56.69
C GLY A 40 -1.45 17.67 -55.64
N TRP A 41 -0.74 18.57 -54.96
CA TRP A 41 -1.29 19.40 -53.88
C TRP A 41 -2.49 20.24 -54.30
N SER A 42 -2.50 20.72 -55.55
CA SER A 42 -3.61 21.50 -56.10
C SER A 42 -4.88 20.68 -56.32
N ALA A 43 -4.75 19.42 -56.71
CA ALA A 43 -5.90 18.52 -56.89
C ALA A 43 -6.43 18.02 -55.55
N PHE A 44 -5.53 17.77 -54.58
CA PHE A 44 -5.89 17.36 -53.22
C PHE A 44 -6.74 18.40 -52.48
N LEU A 45 -6.49 19.70 -52.68
CA LEU A 45 -7.25 20.77 -52.01
C LEU A 45 -8.62 21.05 -52.65
N VAL A 46 -8.85 20.55 -53.86
CA VAL A 46 -10.12 20.72 -54.61
C VAL A 46 -11.01 19.48 -54.47
N LEU A 47 -10.47 18.38 -53.92
CA LEU A 47 -11.21 17.15 -53.68
C LEU A 47 -12.37 17.39 -52.68
N PRO A 48 -13.49 16.68 -52.86
CA PRO A 48 -14.59 16.66 -51.90
C PRO A 48 -14.13 16.32 -50.47
N ILE A 49 -14.76 16.93 -49.47
CA ILE A 49 -14.42 16.76 -48.05
C ILE A 49 -14.55 15.30 -47.59
N ASP A 50 -15.49 14.54 -48.14
CA ASP A 50 -15.69 13.12 -47.84
C ASP A 50 -14.52 12.26 -48.33
N GLU A 51 -14.04 12.49 -49.56
CA GLU A 51 -12.87 11.79 -50.10
C GLU A 51 -11.57 12.16 -49.36
N MET A 52 -11.39 13.45 -49.05
CA MET A 52 -10.27 13.90 -48.23
C MET A 52 -10.31 13.27 -46.83
N GLY A 53 -11.50 13.21 -46.22
CA GLY A 53 -11.74 12.59 -44.94
C GLY A 53 -11.40 11.10 -44.94
N SER A 54 -11.86 10.36 -45.95
CA SER A 54 -11.57 8.93 -46.11
C SER A 54 -10.06 8.65 -46.28
N PHE A 55 -9.36 9.48 -47.06
CA PHE A 55 -7.91 9.37 -47.21
C PHE A 55 -7.17 9.64 -45.89
N LEU A 56 -7.55 10.71 -45.18
CA LEU A 56 -6.96 11.06 -43.90
C LEU A 56 -7.24 9.99 -42.84
N GLU A 57 -8.46 9.44 -42.79
CA GLU A 57 -8.81 8.33 -41.90
C GLU A 57 -7.89 7.12 -42.13
N GLY A 58 -7.67 6.76 -43.40
CA GLY A 58 -6.73 5.70 -43.77
C GLY A 58 -5.28 6.00 -43.37
N ALA A 59 -4.83 7.25 -43.49
CA ALA A 59 -3.48 7.67 -43.13
C ALA A 59 -3.26 7.79 -41.61
N PHE A 60 -4.29 8.17 -40.84
CA PHE A 60 -4.24 8.35 -39.39
C PHE A 60 -4.45 7.04 -38.62
N ALA A 61 -5.20 6.08 -39.14
CA ALA A 61 -5.44 4.79 -38.50
C ALA A 61 -4.14 4.06 -38.04
N PRO A 62 -3.12 3.84 -38.89
CA PRO A 62 -1.88 3.19 -38.48
C PRO A 62 -1.07 4.06 -37.49
N LEU A 63 -1.13 5.37 -37.63
CA LEU A 63 -0.44 6.30 -36.73
C LEU A 63 -1.04 6.23 -35.32
N ALA A 64 -2.37 6.30 -35.20
CA ALA A 64 -3.07 6.19 -33.93
C ALA A 64 -2.80 4.83 -33.26
N PHE A 65 -2.81 3.75 -34.04
CA PHE A 65 -2.49 2.41 -33.54
C PHE A 65 -1.06 2.33 -32.98
N LEU A 66 -0.07 2.88 -33.68
CA LEU A 66 1.32 2.92 -33.21
C LEU A 66 1.44 3.60 -31.83
N TRP A 67 0.80 4.74 -31.66
CA TRP A 67 0.82 5.49 -30.39
C TRP A 67 0.12 4.73 -29.26
N LEU A 68 -1.00 4.05 -29.54
CA LEU A 68 -1.66 3.20 -28.55
C LEU A 68 -0.76 2.06 -28.09
N VAL A 69 -0.05 1.41 -29.02
CA VAL A 69 0.89 0.33 -28.70
C VAL A 69 2.04 0.84 -27.83
N ILE A 70 2.65 1.98 -28.17
CA ILE A 70 3.72 2.60 -27.38
C ILE A 70 3.22 2.96 -25.97
N GLY A 71 2.03 3.58 -25.87
CA GLY A 71 1.40 3.93 -24.60
C GLY A 71 1.14 2.71 -23.72
N LEU A 72 0.63 1.63 -24.30
CA LEU A 72 0.38 0.36 -23.59
C LEU A 72 1.67 -0.26 -23.06
N PHE A 73 2.74 -0.28 -23.85
CA PHE A 73 4.04 -0.81 -23.42
C PHE A 73 4.64 -0.02 -22.25
N ILE A 74 4.48 1.32 -22.24
CA ILE A 74 4.93 2.17 -21.13
C ILE A 74 4.13 1.85 -19.86
N GLN A 75 2.81 1.66 -19.96
CA GLN A 75 1.98 1.29 -18.80
C GLN A 75 2.35 -0.08 -18.23
N GLN A 76 2.61 -1.08 -19.10
CA GLN A 76 3.00 -2.41 -18.65
C GLN A 76 4.33 -2.41 -17.87
N THR A 77 5.30 -1.59 -18.28
CA THR A 77 6.58 -1.49 -17.56
C THR A 77 6.41 -0.93 -16.15
N VAL A 78 5.52 0.05 -15.96
CA VAL A 78 5.24 0.64 -14.64
C VAL A 78 4.62 -0.38 -13.67
N LEU A 79 3.71 -1.24 -14.17
CA LEU A 79 3.08 -2.28 -13.35
C LEU A 79 4.06 -3.41 -12.97
N ALA A 80 4.95 -3.80 -13.88
CA ALA A 80 5.96 -4.81 -13.63
C ALA A 80 6.98 -4.37 -12.58
N GLU A 81 7.29 -3.07 -12.55
CA GLU A 81 8.21 -2.46 -11.58
C GLU A 81 7.55 -2.33 -10.20
N ASN A 82 6.32 -1.85 -10.14
CA ASN A 82 5.54 -1.76 -8.90
C ASN A 82 5.31 -3.14 -8.25
N ASN A 83 5.05 -4.20 -9.05
CA ASN A 83 4.90 -5.56 -8.53
C ASN A 83 6.21 -6.12 -7.94
N ARG A 84 7.38 -5.72 -8.48
CA ARG A 84 8.69 -6.10 -7.91
C ARG A 84 8.96 -5.41 -6.57
N GLU A 85 8.55 -4.16 -6.43
CA GLU A 85 8.64 -3.43 -5.17
C GLU A 85 7.68 -3.99 -4.12
N LEU A 86 6.43 -4.27 -4.50
CA LEU A 86 5.46 -4.97 -3.66
C LEU A 86 5.98 -6.34 -3.23
N ARG A 87 6.62 -7.11 -4.11
CA ARG A 87 7.22 -8.41 -3.73
C ARG A 87 8.33 -8.28 -2.70
N ARG A 88 9.18 -7.24 -2.79
CA ARG A 88 10.21 -6.98 -1.78
C ARG A 88 9.62 -6.57 -0.44
N THR A 89 8.60 -5.71 -0.45
CA THR A 89 7.88 -5.30 0.77
C THR A 89 7.12 -6.46 1.41
N ASN A 90 6.46 -7.31 0.62
CA ASN A 90 5.77 -8.51 1.12
C ASN A 90 6.73 -9.52 1.75
N LEU A 91 7.92 -9.75 1.16
CA LEU A 91 8.93 -10.62 1.75
C LEU A 91 9.50 -10.07 3.08
N GLN A 92 9.58 -8.74 3.22
CA GLN A 92 9.94 -8.10 4.49
C GLN A 92 8.79 -8.18 5.50
N SER A 93 7.55 -7.95 5.05
CA SER A 93 6.34 -8.04 5.87
C SER A 93 6.06 -9.46 6.33
N GLU A 94 6.33 -10.52 5.55
CA GLU A 94 6.19 -11.91 6.00
C GLU A 94 7.17 -12.22 7.14
N LYS A 95 8.44 -11.81 7.00
CA LYS A 95 9.43 -11.96 8.07
C LYS A 95 9.06 -11.15 9.31
N GLN A 96 8.53 -9.94 9.12
CA GLN A 96 8.08 -9.08 10.20
C GLN A 96 6.79 -9.62 10.84
N THR A 97 5.87 -10.19 10.07
CA THR A 97 4.62 -10.82 10.54
C THR A 97 4.94 -12.09 11.33
N GLN A 98 5.94 -12.87 10.91
CA GLN A 98 6.39 -14.05 11.65
C GLN A 98 7.07 -13.68 12.97
N ALA A 99 7.87 -12.59 12.98
CA ALA A 99 8.42 -12.03 14.21
C ALA A 99 7.33 -11.46 15.13
N ILE A 100 6.32 -10.78 14.56
CA ILE A 100 5.17 -10.23 15.28
C ILE A 100 4.31 -11.37 15.87
N ALA A 101 4.06 -12.46 15.13
CA ALA A 101 3.32 -13.63 15.61
C ALA A 101 4.03 -14.33 16.77
N ALA A 102 5.37 -14.40 16.74
CA ALA A 102 6.16 -14.92 17.86
C ALA A 102 6.09 -13.98 19.09
N THR A 103 6.05 -12.67 18.88
CA THR A 103 5.86 -11.70 19.99
C THR A 103 4.42 -11.65 20.50
N GLU A 104 3.43 -11.97 19.67
CA GLU A 104 2.01 -11.93 20.03
C GLU A 104 1.65 -13.03 21.05
N LEU A 105 2.21 -14.23 20.93
CA LEU A 105 2.01 -15.30 21.91
C LEU A 105 2.56 -14.94 23.29
N ASN A 106 3.75 -14.35 23.34
CA ASN A 106 4.37 -13.88 24.58
C ASN A 106 3.58 -12.72 25.21
N ALA A 107 3.17 -11.74 24.39
CA ALA A 107 2.36 -10.61 24.85
C ALA A 107 0.98 -11.04 25.37
N ARG A 108 0.35 -12.05 24.75
CA ARG A 108 -0.92 -12.63 25.22
C ARG A 108 -0.74 -13.31 26.58
N GLN A 109 0.30 -14.11 26.77
CA GLN A 109 0.58 -14.77 28.05
C GLN A 109 0.80 -13.76 29.18
N GLU A 110 1.59 -12.70 28.92
CA GLU A 110 1.83 -11.63 29.90
C GLU A 110 0.53 -10.89 30.27
N THR A 111 -0.33 -10.64 29.29
CA THR A 111 -1.63 -9.99 29.49
C THR A 111 -2.57 -10.88 30.31
N PHE A 112 -2.65 -12.18 30.00
CA PHE A 112 -3.44 -13.14 30.78
C PHE A 112 -2.97 -13.23 32.23
N PHE A 113 -1.65 -13.26 32.46
CA PHE A 113 -1.09 -13.30 33.80
C PHE A 113 -1.45 -12.05 34.62
N LYS A 114 -1.30 -10.85 34.03
CA LYS A 114 -1.67 -9.58 34.67
C LYS A 114 -3.16 -9.49 34.99
N ILE A 115 -4.03 -9.96 34.09
CA ILE A 115 -5.48 -9.97 34.32
C ILE A 115 -5.83 -10.94 35.45
N ALA A 116 -5.24 -12.13 35.47
CA ALA A 116 -5.49 -13.12 36.51
C ALA A 116 -5.06 -12.60 37.90
N GLU A 117 -3.90 -11.94 37.97
CA GLU A 117 -3.38 -11.37 39.21
C GLU A 117 -4.23 -10.21 39.74
N ASN A 118 -4.62 -9.28 38.86
CA ASN A 118 -5.53 -8.19 39.22
C ASN A 118 -6.91 -8.71 39.66
N THR A 119 -7.44 -9.72 38.97
CA THR A 119 -8.71 -10.35 39.33
C THR A 119 -8.61 -11.04 40.70
N ARG A 120 -7.52 -11.78 40.96
CA ARG A 120 -7.26 -12.39 42.27
C ARG A 120 -7.20 -11.33 43.38
N LYS A 121 -6.51 -10.22 43.15
CA LYS A 121 -6.39 -9.12 44.12
C LYS A 121 -7.73 -8.45 44.39
N GLN A 122 -8.53 -8.19 43.35
CA GLN A 122 -9.87 -7.61 43.50
C GLN A 122 -10.82 -8.56 44.24
N LEU A 123 -10.81 -9.86 43.90
CA LEU A 123 -11.61 -10.85 44.60
C LEU A 123 -11.21 -10.96 46.07
N GLY A 124 -9.90 -10.98 46.39
CA GLY A 124 -9.41 -10.97 47.76
C GLY A 124 -9.86 -9.74 48.55
N ALA A 125 -9.80 -8.56 47.95
CA ALA A 125 -10.28 -7.32 48.57
C ALA A 125 -11.80 -7.33 48.79
N ILE A 126 -12.60 -7.77 47.80
CA ILE A 126 -14.06 -7.88 47.92
C ILE A 126 -14.45 -8.91 48.98
N SER A 127 -13.81 -10.08 48.98
CA SER A 127 -14.02 -11.11 50.00
C SER A 127 -13.63 -10.61 51.39
N GLY A 128 -12.53 -9.86 51.52
CA GLY A 128 -12.14 -9.21 52.77
C GLY A 128 -13.17 -8.20 53.24
N MET A 129 -13.64 -7.31 52.35
CA MET A 129 -14.69 -6.33 52.66
C MET A 129 -16.01 -7.00 53.05
N LEU A 130 -16.42 -8.08 52.37
CA LEU A 130 -17.61 -8.85 52.71
C LEU A 130 -17.46 -9.59 54.04
N PHE A 131 -16.28 -10.15 54.32
CA PHE A 131 -15.98 -10.80 55.60
C PHE A 131 -16.03 -9.80 56.76
N VAL A 132 -15.37 -8.63 56.61
CA VAL A 132 -15.45 -7.53 57.58
C VAL A 132 -16.88 -7.03 57.74
N SER A 133 -17.64 -6.89 56.65
CA SER A 133 -19.04 -6.50 56.71
C SER A 133 -19.92 -7.55 57.39
N SER A 134 -19.60 -8.84 57.24
CA SER A 134 -20.33 -9.94 57.88
C SER A 134 -20.00 -10.07 59.38
N GLN A 135 -18.81 -9.63 59.80
CA GLN A 135 -18.36 -9.58 61.19
C GLN A 135 -18.42 -8.16 61.78
N GLY A 136 -19.11 -7.24 61.11
CA GLY A 136 -19.33 -5.88 61.57
C GLY A 136 -20.39 -5.81 62.68
N PRO A 137 -20.66 -4.61 63.27
CA PRO A 137 -21.24 -4.40 64.61
C PRO A 137 -22.69 -4.90 64.85
N THR A 138 -23.26 -5.64 63.92
CA THR A 138 -24.62 -6.20 63.96
C THR A 138 -24.66 -7.74 63.93
N GLY A 139 -23.51 -8.42 63.97
CA GLY A 139 -23.45 -9.89 64.05
C GLY A 139 -22.15 -10.45 64.64
N ASP A 140 -22.25 -10.91 65.89
CA ASP A 140 -21.31 -11.71 66.71
C ASP A 140 -19.91 -11.12 67.00
N GLU A 141 -19.74 -10.59 68.21
CA GLU A 141 -18.54 -9.94 68.78
C GLU A 141 -17.33 -10.89 68.98
N SER A 142 -16.81 -11.52 67.93
CA SER A 142 -15.73 -12.52 68.09
C SER A 142 -14.37 -12.14 67.50
N VAL A 143 -14.21 -10.99 66.83
CA VAL A 143 -12.90 -10.57 66.25
C VAL A 143 -12.55 -9.14 66.64
N SER A 144 -11.38 -8.97 67.26
CA SER A 144 -10.89 -7.66 67.71
C SER A 144 -10.42 -6.78 66.54
N PRO A 145 -10.56 -5.45 66.63
CA PRO A 145 -10.09 -4.51 65.59
C PRO A 145 -8.59 -4.66 65.26
N GLU A 146 -7.79 -5.10 66.23
CA GLU A 146 -6.36 -5.35 66.05
C GLU A 146 -6.07 -6.56 65.13
N GLU A 147 -6.77 -7.69 65.30
CA GLU A 147 -6.61 -8.88 64.45
C GLU A 147 -7.07 -8.63 62.99
N LEU A 148 -8.11 -7.81 62.84
CA LEU A 148 -8.60 -7.36 61.55
C LEU A 148 -7.55 -6.54 60.77
N ASN A 149 -6.79 -5.70 61.48
CA ASN A 149 -5.75 -4.88 60.87
C ASN A 149 -4.54 -5.73 60.45
N GLU A 150 -4.17 -6.74 61.23
CA GLU A 150 -3.11 -7.70 60.88
C GLU A 150 -3.47 -8.56 59.66
N LEU A 151 -4.70 -9.08 59.59
CA LEU A 151 -5.18 -9.82 58.42
C LEU A 151 -5.22 -8.93 57.16
N TRP A 152 -5.63 -7.67 57.30
CA TRP A 152 -5.60 -6.71 56.20
C TRP A 152 -4.19 -6.46 55.66
N GLN A 153 -3.19 -6.32 56.55
CA GLN A 153 -1.80 -6.15 56.12
C GLN A 153 -1.24 -7.42 55.43
N GLN A 154 -1.62 -8.60 55.90
CA GLN A 154 -1.19 -9.88 55.32
C GLN A 154 -1.78 -10.12 53.91
N TYR A 155 -3.03 -9.72 53.66
CA TYR A 155 -3.69 -9.89 52.35
C TYR A 155 -3.44 -8.75 51.36
N ALA A 156 -3.18 -7.51 51.82
CA ALA A 156 -2.91 -6.37 50.96
C ALA A 156 -1.43 -6.24 50.54
N GLY A 157 -0.51 -6.84 51.31
CA GLY A 157 0.94 -6.76 51.10
C GLY A 157 1.55 -7.87 50.23
N GLY A 158 0.75 -8.83 49.76
CA GLY A 158 1.16 -9.93 48.85
C GLY A 158 0.86 -9.65 47.39
#